data_AF-A0A1V4QT18-F1
#
_entry.id   AF-A0A1V4QT18-F1
#
_cell.length_a   1.000
_cell.length_b   1.000
_cell.length_c   1.000
_cell.angle_alpha   90.00
_cell.angle_beta   90.00
_cell.angle_gamma   90.00
#
_symmetry.space_group_name_H-M   'P 1'
#
loop_
_entity.id
_entity.type
_entity.pdbx_description
1 polymer ?
#
loop_
_entity_poly.entity_id
_entity_poly.type
_entity_poly.pdbx_seq_one_letter_code
_entity_poly.pdbx_strand_id
1 'polypeptide(L)'
;MFGGGQDAVILRDRRGRPIRAGGCIFLLQGNKLLLFDPAAVSFSRALRWQTTLRLDVNRFQTHGTWWAQRVAAGLTAGGTRLTLACPGGLACVDVRTGKLCWAKGTADALLSRFNSAALDASHLIILDNTGGLAALDPATGRLLWRHRLARSQMSWWMPPLIAGGVLVTAHGPSSRRQASVYDLTAGGRLVGSVRMESKLGQVGLTRDGLLVVNDGGSIRMIEPMLGLDQPIWTVHLARSGQAAFLDLTGTHMVVSPGVNSRLVELRSLAHNGGIVRTFELRAVGGQVVYPVSAELMGQRLYVVAGRRPGVGPRLSIPGQVVAYIRNPCLQAFDVRTGRLLWVADLTLGALGGLQPYVYVMPLEVCRSHVTVLVKAQSYMRDSKVFILDAVTGKVVQTVVVSRTGLVRGRRAAQQRYFRHMWLSSPAICDGRVVVETHKGIWVYGRE
;
A
#
# COMPACT_ATOMS: atom_id res chain seq x y z
N MET A 1 -11.19 16.38 -19.34
CA MET A 1 -11.61 15.11 -18.68
C MET A 1 -11.90 14.10 -19.75
N PHE A 2 -11.36 12.90 -19.64
CA PHE A 2 -11.67 11.79 -20.54
C PHE A 2 -11.60 10.46 -19.77
N GLY A 3 -12.22 9.41 -20.34
CA GLY A 3 -12.18 8.05 -19.81
C GLY A 3 -11.80 7.03 -20.87
N GLY A 4 -11.37 5.85 -20.45
CA GLY A 4 -11.03 4.73 -21.33
C GLY A 4 -10.37 3.57 -20.57
N GLY A 5 -9.74 2.64 -21.29
CA GLY A 5 -8.99 1.54 -20.65
C GLY A 5 -9.85 0.65 -19.77
N GLN A 6 -10.93 0.10 -20.33
CA GLN A 6 -11.79 -0.84 -19.60
C GLN A 6 -10.96 -1.94 -18.93
N ASP A 7 -11.22 -2.20 -17.67
CA ASP A 7 -10.51 -3.17 -16.82
C ASP A 7 -9.02 -2.87 -16.54
N ALA A 8 -8.50 -1.71 -16.95
CA ALA A 8 -7.12 -1.34 -16.63
C ALA A 8 -6.98 -0.93 -15.15
N VAL A 9 -5.85 -1.30 -14.54
CA VAL A 9 -5.47 -0.93 -13.18
C VAL A 9 -4.10 -0.26 -13.19
N ILE A 10 -3.86 0.67 -12.26
CA ILE A 10 -2.56 1.35 -12.15
C ILE A 10 -1.59 0.41 -11.43
N LEU A 11 -0.41 0.20 -12.01
CA LEU A 11 0.66 -0.54 -11.37
C LEU A 11 1.33 0.32 -10.30
N ARG A 12 1.55 -0.27 -9.13
CA ARG A 12 1.97 0.43 -7.93
C ARG A 12 3.17 -0.21 -7.28
N ASP A 13 3.97 0.63 -6.64
CA ASP A 13 5.10 0.21 -5.84
C ASP A 13 4.64 -0.37 -4.49
N ARG A 14 5.60 -0.80 -3.67
CA ARG A 14 5.34 -1.34 -2.33
C ARG A 14 4.67 -0.36 -1.36
N ARG A 15 4.65 0.94 -1.64
CA ARG A 15 3.95 1.98 -0.84
C ARG A 15 2.59 2.33 -1.45
N GLY A 16 2.11 1.57 -2.43
CA GLY A 16 0.82 1.84 -3.09
C GLY A 16 0.87 3.04 -4.03
N ARG A 17 2.05 3.62 -4.29
CA ARG A 17 2.20 4.78 -5.17
C ARG A 17 2.27 4.32 -6.62
N PRO A 18 1.72 5.08 -7.59
CA PRO A 18 1.86 4.79 -9.01
C PRO A 18 3.32 4.67 -9.40
N ILE A 19 3.67 3.62 -10.13
CA ILE A 19 5.00 3.51 -10.74
C ILE A 19 5.02 4.45 -11.95
N ARG A 20 6.08 5.27 -12.03
CA ARG A 20 6.19 6.34 -13.00
C ARG A 20 7.42 6.20 -13.88
N ALA A 21 7.30 6.66 -15.13
CA ALA A 21 8.42 6.93 -16.02
C ALA A 21 8.24 8.35 -16.58
N GLY A 22 8.92 9.32 -15.96
CA GLY A 22 8.62 10.74 -16.17
C GLY A 22 7.19 11.07 -15.75
N GLY A 23 6.46 11.78 -16.61
CA GLY A 23 5.03 12.10 -16.43
C GLY A 23 4.06 10.93 -16.62
N CYS A 24 4.54 9.82 -17.18
CA CYS A 24 3.72 8.65 -17.49
C CYS A 24 3.62 7.68 -16.31
N ILE A 25 2.54 6.90 -16.29
CA ILE A 25 2.30 5.79 -15.35
C ILE A 25 2.10 4.47 -16.09
N PHE A 26 2.35 3.36 -15.41
CA PHE A 26 2.12 2.04 -15.98
C PHE A 26 0.73 1.51 -15.60
N LEU A 27 0.04 0.93 -16.58
CA LEU A 27 -1.25 0.25 -16.37
C LEU A 27 -1.17 -1.21 -16.78
N LEU A 28 -1.92 -2.07 -16.09
CA LEU A 28 -2.16 -3.45 -16.51
C LEU A 28 -3.63 -3.60 -16.92
N GLN A 29 -3.87 -4.02 -18.16
CA GLN A 29 -5.20 -4.27 -18.73
C GLN A 29 -5.29 -5.71 -19.23
N GLY A 30 -5.83 -6.60 -18.40
CA GLY A 30 -5.81 -8.04 -18.69
C GLY A 30 -4.37 -8.57 -18.75
N ASN A 31 -3.94 -9.00 -19.94
CA ASN A 31 -2.54 -9.39 -20.20
C ASN A 31 -1.74 -8.28 -20.91
N LYS A 32 -2.29 -7.08 -21.09
CA LYS A 32 -1.59 -5.97 -21.74
C LYS A 32 -0.98 -5.05 -20.70
N LEU A 33 0.31 -4.78 -20.84
CA LEU A 33 1.01 -3.75 -20.11
C LEU A 33 1.05 -2.46 -20.94
N LEU A 34 0.73 -1.34 -20.33
CA LEU A 34 0.58 -0.04 -21.00
C LEU A 34 1.47 0.99 -20.32
N LEU A 35 2.14 1.83 -21.10
CA LEU A 35 2.65 3.11 -20.63
C LEU A 35 1.66 4.21 -21.01
N PHE A 36 1.12 4.87 -20.00
CA PHE A 36 0.00 5.81 -20.12
C PHE A 36 0.44 7.20 -19.68
N ASP A 37 0.23 8.19 -20.55
CA ASP A 37 0.45 9.60 -20.28
C ASP A 37 -0.86 10.31 -19.92
N PRO A 38 -1.08 10.64 -18.64
CA PRO A 38 -2.28 11.33 -18.19
C PRO A 38 -2.44 12.75 -18.77
N ALA A 39 -1.38 13.37 -19.29
CA ALA A 39 -1.44 14.73 -19.82
C ALA A 39 -2.19 14.81 -21.17
N ALA A 40 -2.30 13.70 -21.91
CA ALA A 40 -2.93 13.66 -23.22
C ALA A 40 -4.44 13.99 -23.20
N VAL A 41 -5.03 14.23 -24.38
CA VAL A 41 -6.45 14.64 -24.53
C VAL A 41 -7.46 13.48 -24.48
N SER A 42 -7.00 12.25 -24.69
CA SER A 42 -7.87 11.06 -24.73
C SER A 42 -7.09 9.80 -24.33
N PHE A 43 -7.80 8.72 -23.99
CA PHE A 43 -7.15 7.47 -23.59
C PHE A 43 -6.30 6.88 -24.72
N SER A 44 -6.78 6.91 -25.97
CA SER A 44 -6.02 6.39 -27.10
C SER A 44 -4.75 7.19 -27.37
N ARG A 45 -4.82 8.53 -27.25
CA ARG A 45 -3.66 9.42 -27.40
C ARG A 45 -2.69 9.36 -26.22
N ALA A 46 -3.16 8.95 -25.04
CA ALA A 46 -2.36 8.76 -23.84
C ALA A 46 -1.46 7.53 -23.89
N LEU A 47 -1.75 6.54 -24.74
CA LEU A 47 -0.92 5.32 -24.85
C LEU A 47 0.39 5.65 -25.56
N ARG A 48 1.49 5.58 -24.82
CA ARG A 48 2.86 5.71 -25.38
C ARG A 48 3.30 4.41 -26.05
N TRP A 49 2.98 3.28 -25.42
CA TRP A 49 3.09 1.96 -26.01
C TRP A 49 2.16 0.98 -25.27
N GLN A 50 1.90 -0.16 -25.91
CA GLN A 50 1.21 -1.30 -25.31
C GLN A 50 1.93 -2.60 -25.68
N THR A 51 2.02 -3.52 -24.72
CA THR A 51 2.68 -4.81 -24.92
C THR A 51 1.80 -5.93 -24.38
N THR A 52 1.48 -6.89 -25.23
CA THR A 52 0.78 -8.12 -24.82
C THR A 52 1.78 -9.05 -24.13
N LEU A 53 1.54 -9.34 -22.86
CA LEU A 53 2.36 -10.22 -22.03
C LEU A 53 1.80 -11.65 -22.04
N ARG A 54 2.69 -12.62 -21.80
CA ARG A 54 2.32 -14.04 -21.59
C ARG A 54 1.84 -14.27 -20.15
N LEU A 55 0.72 -13.64 -19.81
CA LEU A 55 0.08 -13.78 -18.49
C LEU A 55 -1.18 -14.63 -18.62
N ASP A 56 -1.33 -15.59 -17.72
CA ASP A 56 -2.58 -16.33 -17.55
C ASP A 56 -3.60 -15.45 -16.81
N VAL A 57 -4.51 -14.87 -17.58
CA VAL A 57 -5.51 -13.95 -17.04
C VAL A 57 -6.55 -14.62 -16.16
N ASN A 58 -6.69 -15.95 -16.22
CA ASN A 58 -7.66 -16.67 -15.40
C ASN A 58 -7.14 -16.86 -13.98
N ARG A 59 -5.83 -17.01 -13.79
CA ARG A 59 -5.23 -17.02 -12.44
C ARG A 59 -5.34 -15.68 -11.71
N PHE A 60 -5.64 -14.62 -12.43
CA PHE A 60 -6.04 -13.37 -11.81
C PHE A 60 -7.43 -13.45 -11.16
N GLN A 61 -8.28 -14.37 -11.62
CA GLN A 61 -9.71 -14.37 -11.35
C GLN A 61 -10.14 -15.39 -10.30
N THR A 62 -9.33 -16.43 -10.08
CA THR A 62 -9.72 -17.68 -9.40
C THR A 62 -9.56 -17.66 -7.89
N HIS A 63 -8.80 -16.72 -7.33
CA HIS A 63 -8.56 -16.68 -5.89
C HIS A 63 -9.25 -15.46 -5.27
N GLY A 64 -9.95 -15.68 -4.15
CA GLY A 64 -10.86 -14.72 -3.50
C GLY A 64 -10.24 -13.40 -3.01
N THR A 65 -10.86 -12.81 -1.98
CA THR A 65 -10.79 -11.39 -1.54
C THR A 65 -9.42 -10.75 -1.25
N TRP A 66 -8.27 -11.38 -1.54
CA TRP A 66 -6.93 -10.94 -1.12
C TRP A 66 -6.01 -10.53 -2.29
N TRP A 67 -6.61 -9.98 -3.35
CA TRP A 67 -5.98 -9.60 -4.63
C TRP A 67 -4.77 -8.66 -4.49
N ALA A 68 -4.83 -7.65 -3.63
CA ALA A 68 -3.83 -6.57 -3.57
C ALA A 68 -2.40 -7.03 -3.25
N GLN A 69 -2.25 -8.13 -2.52
CA GLN A 69 -0.96 -8.61 -2.03
C GLN A 69 -0.24 -9.54 -3.01
N ARG A 70 -0.79 -9.73 -4.21
CA ARG A 70 -0.34 -10.74 -5.18
C ARG A 70 0.23 -10.16 -6.47
N VAL A 71 0.15 -8.83 -6.66
CA VAL A 71 0.81 -8.15 -7.77
C VAL A 71 1.95 -7.30 -7.20
N ALA A 72 3.16 -7.50 -7.69
CA ALA A 72 4.29 -6.64 -7.41
C ALA A 72 4.83 -6.10 -8.73
N ALA A 73 5.04 -4.79 -8.80
CA ALA A 73 5.64 -4.15 -9.96
C ALA A 73 6.63 -3.08 -9.49
N GLY A 74 7.63 -2.81 -10.32
CA GLY A 74 8.71 -1.91 -9.94
C GLY A 74 9.70 -1.73 -11.07
N LEU A 75 10.42 -0.60 -11.01
CA LEU A 75 11.53 -0.34 -11.91
C LEU A 75 12.79 -1.01 -11.39
N THR A 76 13.59 -1.56 -12.30
CA THR A 76 14.92 -2.09 -11.97
C THR A 76 15.91 -0.96 -11.68
N ALA A 77 17.08 -1.29 -11.15
CA ALA A 77 18.19 -0.35 -11.06
C ALA A 77 18.42 0.39 -12.40
N GLY A 78 18.59 1.70 -12.35
CA GLY A 78 18.71 2.57 -13.53
C GLY A 78 17.39 2.98 -14.19
N GLY A 79 16.25 2.42 -13.79
CA GLY A 79 14.92 2.87 -14.26
C GLY A 79 14.61 2.54 -15.73
N THR A 80 15.40 1.69 -16.37
CA THR A 80 15.26 1.36 -17.80
C THR A 80 14.34 0.19 -18.07
N ARG A 81 14.06 -0.65 -17.06
CA ARG A 81 13.15 -1.79 -17.18
C ARG A 81 12.08 -1.76 -16.10
N LEU A 82 10.88 -2.20 -16.47
CA LEU A 82 9.76 -2.44 -15.55
C LEU A 82 9.57 -3.95 -15.40
N THR A 83 9.58 -4.42 -14.17
CA THR A 83 9.28 -5.82 -13.83
C THR A 83 7.92 -5.91 -13.17
N LEU A 84 7.16 -6.92 -13.59
CA LEU A 84 5.83 -7.26 -13.08
C LEU A 84 5.82 -8.73 -12.64
N ALA A 85 5.32 -8.97 -11.45
CA ALA A 85 5.12 -10.28 -10.87
C ALA A 85 3.67 -10.44 -10.41
N CYS A 86 3.04 -11.54 -10.83
CA CYS A 86 1.66 -11.83 -10.46
C CYS A 86 1.34 -13.33 -10.58
N PRO A 87 0.18 -13.80 -10.09
CA PRO A 87 -0.18 -15.22 -10.17
C PRO A 87 -0.27 -15.76 -11.61
N GLY A 88 -0.53 -14.88 -12.58
CA GLY A 88 -0.61 -15.22 -14.00
C GLY A 88 0.74 -15.32 -14.70
N GLY A 89 1.83 -14.86 -14.09
CA GLY A 89 3.15 -14.87 -14.71
C GLY A 89 4.08 -13.76 -14.22
N LEU A 90 5.33 -13.83 -14.66
CA LEU A 90 6.33 -12.79 -14.50
C LEU A 90 6.67 -12.22 -15.87
N ALA A 91 6.91 -10.91 -15.93
CA ALA A 91 7.36 -10.25 -17.13
C ALA A 91 8.27 -9.07 -16.79
N CYS A 92 9.16 -8.75 -17.72
CA CYS A 92 9.97 -7.55 -17.68
C CYS A 92 9.98 -6.92 -19.07
N VAL A 93 9.82 -5.60 -19.13
CA VAL A 93 9.83 -4.84 -20.37
C VAL A 93 10.78 -3.66 -20.27
N ASP A 94 11.31 -3.25 -21.42
CA ASP A 94 12.01 -1.97 -21.56
C ASP A 94 11.01 -0.82 -21.39
N VAL A 95 11.31 0.12 -20.50
CA VAL A 95 10.40 1.23 -20.14
C VAL A 95 10.14 2.16 -21.33
N ARG A 96 11.16 2.39 -22.16
CA ARG A 96 11.08 3.35 -23.27
C ARG A 96 10.29 2.80 -24.44
N THR A 97 10.48 1.53 -24.77
CA THR A 97 9.96 0.90 -25.99
C THR A 97 8.80 -0.06 -25.74
N GLY A 98 8.58 -0.49 -24.50
CA GLY A 98 7.62 -1.52 -24.15
C GLY A 98 8.04 -2.93 -24.55
N LYS A 99 9.21 -3.11 -25.21
CA LYS A 99 9.64 -4.42 -25.70
C LYS A 99 9.88 -5.38 -24.54
N LEU A 100 9.38 -6.61 -24.69
CA LEU A 100 9.59 -7.68 -23.72
C LEU A 100 11.08 -8.00 -23.60
N CYS A 101 11.64 -7.89 -22.40
CA CYS A 101 13.01 -8.31 -22.10
C CYS A 101 13.05 -9.79 -21.73
N TRP A 102 12.13 -10.24 -20.86
CA TRP A 102 11.99 -11.63 -20.45
C TRP A 102 10.59 -11.89 -19.88
N ALA A 103 10.16 -13.16 -19.89
CA ALA A 103 8.91 -13.58 -19.26
C ALA A 103 8.99 -15.01 -18.73
N LYS A 104 8.21 -15.30 -17.68
CA LYS A 104 7.98 -16.65 -17.14
C LYS A 104 6.48 -16.88 -17.00
N GLY A 105 5.96 -17.93 -17.63
CA GLY A 105 4.55 -18.31 -17.57
C GLY A 105 4.22 -19.24 -16.40
N THR A 106 2.94 -19.54 -16.19
CA THR A 106 2.44 -20.34 -15.06
C THR A 106 2.95 -21.79 -14.99
N ALA A 107 3.52 -22.30 -16.08
CA ALA A 107 4.20 -23.60 -16.12
C ALA A 107 5.58 -23.58 -15.41
N ASP A 108 6.15 -22.40 -15.15
CA ASP A 108 7.38 -22.28 -14.37
C ASP A 108 7.12 -22.75 -12.92
N ALA A 109 8.02 -23.59 -12.40
CA ALA A 109 7.89 -24.19 -11.08
C ALA A 109 7.72 -23.15 -9.96
N LEU A 110 8.31 -21.96 -10.13
CA LEU A 110 8.21 -20.83 -9.19
C LEU A 110 6.79 -20.26 -9.09
N LEU A 111 5.98 -20.41 -10.14
CA LEU A 111 4.65 -19.81 -10.26
C LEU A 111 3.51 -20.80 -10.02
N SER A 112 3.81 -22.10 -10.08
CA SER A 112 2.83 -23.17 -9.86
C SER A 112 2.03 -22.99 -8.56
N ARG A 113 2.68 -22.50 -7.50
CA ARG A 113 2.15 -22.29 -6.15
C ARG A 113 2.25 -20.85 -5.65
N PHE A 114 2.35 -19.88 -6.57
CA PHE A 114 2.52 -18.45 -6.25
C PHE A 114 1.56 -17.98 -5.15
N ASN A 115 2.09 -17.42 -4.06
CA ASN A 115 1.29 -16.81 -3.01
C ASN A 115 1.36 -15.29 -3.13
N SER A 116 2.54 -14.71 -2.92
CA SER A 116 2.80 -13.27 -2.94
C SER A 116 4.18 -12.97 -3.52
N ALA A 117 4.41 -11.70 -3.84
CA ALA A 117 5.70 -11.23 -4.32
C ALA A 117 6.07 -9.90 -3.67
N ALA A 118 7.36 -9.64 -3.58
CA ALA A 118 7.93 -8.36 -3.21
C ALA A 118 9.02 -8.00 -4.22
N LEU A 119 9.17 -6.72 -4.53
CA LEU A 119 10.08 -6.27 -5.57
C LEU A 119 10.77 -4.98 -5.13
N ASP A 120 12.09 -4.96 -5.28
CA ASP A 120 12.89 -3.73 -5.31
C ASP A 120 13.69 -3.64 -6.63
N ALA A 121 14.60 -2.68 -6.71
CA ALA A 121 15.40 -2.43 -7.91
C ALA A 121 16.34 -3.60 -8.29
N SER A 122 16.66 -4.49 -7.35
CA SER A 122 17.70 -5.53 -7.47
C SER A 122 17.18 -6.95 -7.23
N HIS A 123 16.02 -7.11 -6.59
CA HIS A 123 15.47 -8.41 -6.23
C HIS A 123 13.97 -8.47 -6.48
N LEU A 124 13.55 -9.50 -7.21
CA LEU A 124 12.18 -9.98 -7.25
C LEU A 124 12.05 -11.21 -6.33
N ILE A 125 11.35 -11.03 -5.22
CA ILE A 125 11.08 -12.10 -4.26
C ILE A 125 9.73 -12.74 -4.57
N ILE A 126 9.72 -14.07 -4.73
CA ILE A 126 8.52 -14.88 -4.89
C ILE A 126 8.38 -15.77 -3.66
N LEU A 127 7.20 -15.70 -3.03
CA LEU A 127 6.80 -16.59 -1.96
C LEU A 127 5.69 -17.51 -2.48
N ASP A 128 5.87 -18.81 -2.36
CA ASP A 128 4.84 -19.81 -2.67
C ASP A 128 4.05 -20.22 -1.42
N ASN A 129 2.88 -20.85 -1.63
CA ASN A 129 1.98 -21.26 -0.55
C ASN A 129 2.43 -22.51 0.23
N THR A 130 3.59 -23.07 -0.12
CA THR A 130 4.25 -24.21 0.54
C THR A 130 5.54 -23.82 1.26
N GLY A 131 5.84 -22.52 1.32
CA GLY A 131 7.03 -21.99 1.97
C GLY A 131 8.27 -21.94 1.08
N GLY A 132 8.16 -22.17 -0.23
CA GLY A 132 9.26 -21.86 -1.14
C GLY A 132 9.44 -20.35 -1.25
N LEU A 133 10.66 -19.89 -0.99
CA LEU A 133 11.07 -18.49 -1.10
C LEU A 133 12.18 -18.40 -2.15
N ALA A 134 11.97 -17.63 -3.21
CA ALA A 134 12.96 -17.48 -4.27
C ALA A 134 13.23 -16.02 -4.55
N ALA A 135 14.48 -15.67 -4.84
CA ALA A 135 14.83 -14.37 -5.40
C ALA A 135 15.30 -14.53 -6.84
N LEU A 136 14.84 -13.61 -7.66
CA LEU A 136 15.26 -13.46 -9.04
C LEU A 136 15.86 -12.07 -9.22
N ASP A 137 16.78 -11.95 -10.17
CA ASP A 137 17.19 -10.66 -10.71
C ASP A 137 16.00 -10.09 -11.49
N PRO A 138 15.47 -8.91 -11.12
CA PRO A 138 14.31 -8.35 -11.78
C PRO A 138 14.61 -7.88 -13.22
N ALA A 139 15.85 -7.55 -13.55
CA ALA A 139 16.24 -7.13 -14.89
C ALA A 139 16.39 -8.31 -15.84
N THR A 140 16.85 -9.48 -15.38
CA THR A 140 17.14 -10.65 -16.24
C THR A 140 16.18 -11.82 -16.06
N GLY A 141 15.44 -11.88 -14.95
CA GLY A 141 14.58 -13.01 -14.60
C GLY A 141 15.35 -14.26 -14.16
N ARG A 142 16.68 -14.15 -13.99
CA ARG A 142 17.54 -15.24 -13.53
C ARG A 142 17.31 -15.50 -12.06
N LEU A 143 17.19 -16.76 -11.67
CA LEU A 143 17.15 -17.17 -10.27
C LEU A 143 18.50 -16.81 -9.61
N LEU A 144 18.45 -16.04 -8.52
CA LEU A 144 19.60 -15.70 -7.70
C LEU A 144 19.82 -16.76 -6.62
N TRP A 145 18.75 -17.07 -5.90
CA TRP A 145 18.76 -18.06 -4.83
C TRP A 145 17.36 -18.58 -4.56
N ARG A 146 17.29 -19.73 -3.88
CA ARG A 146 16.04 -20.34 -3.43
C ARG A 146 16.21 -20.96 -2.05
N HIS A 147 15.22 -20.75 -1.21
CA HIS A 147 15.10 -21.31 0.12
C HIS A 147 13.76 -22.00 0.30
N ARG A 148 13.69 -22.84 1.32
CA ARG A 148 12.45 -23.42 1.81
C ARG A 148 12.28 -23.02 3.27
N LEU A 149 11.23 -22.26 3.52
CA LEU A 149 10.81 -21.85 4.85
C LEU A 149 10.35 -23.07 5.64
N ALA A 150 10.71 -23.14 6.92
CA ALA A 150 10.12 -24.10 7.82
C ALA A 150 8.61 -23.82 7.96
N ARG A 151 7.83 -24.86 8.29
CA ARG A 151 6.38 -24.71 8.49
C ARG A 151 6.02 -23.65 9.55
N SER A 152 6.85 -23.51 10.57
CA SER A 152 6.73 -22.49 11.61
C SER A 152 6.92 -21.06 11.09
N GLN A 153 7.67 -20.88 9.99
CA GLN A 153 8.01 -19.60 9.37
C GLN A 153 7.07 -19.20 8.22
N MET A 154 6.08 -20.04 7.89
CA MET A 154 5.19 -19.77 6.77
C MET A 154 4.37 -18.49 7.01
N SER A 155 4.46 -17.56 6.06
CA SER A 155 3.63 -16.37 6.06
C SER A 155 2.25 -16.70 5.50
N TRP A 156 1.26 -16.69 6.38
CA TRP A 156 -0.11 -17.03 6.02
C TRP A 156 -0.95 -15.83 5.56
N TRP A 157 -0.47 -14.58 5.79
CA TRP A 157 -1.32 -13.39 5.68
C TRP A 157 -0.64 -12.12 5.16
N MET A 158 0.69 -12.08 5.00
CA MET A 158 1.40 -10.84 4.63
C MET A 158 2.35 -11.06 3.44
N PRO A 159 2.44 -10.10 2.50
CA PRO A 159 3.53 -10.12 1.53
C PRO A 159 4.87 -9.94 2.27
N PRO A 160 5.97 -10.42 1.70
CA PRO A 160 7.30 -10.07 2.19
C PRO A 160 7.53 -8.55 2.10
N LEU A 161 8.30 -7.99 3.03
CA LEU A 161 8.79 -6.61 2.97
C LEU A 161 10.23 -6.62 2.50
N ILE A 162 10.58 -5.73 1.56
CA ILE A 162 11.93 -5.60 1.04
C ILE A 162 12.36 -4.13 0.97
N ALA A 163 13.57 -3.85 1.48
CA ALA A 163 14.26 -2.57 1.36
C ALA A 163 15.70 -2.68 1.87
N GLY A 164 16.62 -1.84 1.36
CA GLY A 164 17.97 -1.71 1.92
C GLY A 164 18.76 -3.02 2.01
N GLY A 165 18.53 -3.97 1.10
CA GLY A 165 19.17 -5.29 1.15
C GLY A 165 18.61 -6.23 2.23
N VAL A 166 17.48 -5.89 2.85
CA VAL A 166 16.83 -6.72 3.88
C VAL A 166 15.47 -7.19 3.38
N LEU A 167 15.17 -8.47 3.62
CA LEU A 167 13.86 -9.07 3.39
C LEU A 167 13.25 -9.49 4.73
N VAL A 168 11.98 -9.19 4.94
CA VAL A 168 11.23 -9.54 6.15
C VAL A 168 9.98 -10.34 5.78
N THR A 169 9.78 -11.49 6.41
CA THR A 169 8.54 -12.29 6.29
C THR A 169 7.85 -12.42 7.65
N ALA A 170 6.59 -12.01 7.73
CA ALA A 170 5.80 -12.11 8.97
C ALA A 170 5.04 -13.44 9.03
N HIS A 171 5.10 -14.14 10.16
CA HIS A 171 4.49 -15.45 10.38
C HIS A 171 4.00 -15.62 11.82
N GLY A 172 3.38 -16.76 12.11
CA GLY A 172 2.82 -17.08 13.42
C GLY A 172 1.39 -16.57 13.66
N PRO A 173 0.74 -17.01 14.76
CA PRO A 173 -0.62 -16.62 15.10
C PRO A 173 -0.68 -15.15 15.52
N SER A 174 -1.88 -14.54 15.47
CA SER A 174 -2.05 -13.13 15.80
C SER A 174 -1.53 -12.76 17.19
N SER A 175 -1.60 -13.65 18.18
CA SER A 175 -1.11 -13.45 19.55
C SER A 175 0.40 -13.63 19.75
N ARG A 176 1.13 -14.19 18.78
CA ARG A 176 2.59 -14.44 18.84
C ARG A 176 3.19 -14.28 17.46
N ARG A 177 3.00 -13.10 16.85
CA ARG A 177 3.57 -12.81 15.53
C ARG A 177 5.08 -12.77 15.63
N GLN A 178 5.73 -13.28 14.60
CA GLN A 178 7.17 -13.25 14.43
C GLN A 178 7.49 -12.73 13.03
N ALA A 179 8.67 -12.16 12.88
CA ALA A 179 9.19 -11.70 11.61
C ALA A 179 10.56 -12.35 11.38
N SER A 180 10.69 -13.19 10.35
CA SER A 180 12.00 -13.68 9.92
C SER A 180 12.67 -12.62 9.06
N VAL A 181 13.96 -12.41 9.29
CA VAL A 181 14.77 -11.39 8.64
C VAL A 181 15.88 -12.07 7.84
N TYR A 182 16.02 -11.68 6.59
CA TYR A 182 16.98 -12.24 5.64
C TYR A 182 17.87 -11.13 5.09
N ASP A 183 19.16 -11.43 4.98
CA ASP A 183 20.17 -10.61 4.34
C ASP A 183 20.22 -10.94 2.85
N LEU A 184 19.76 -10.02 2.02
CA LEU A 184 19.76 -10.17 0.57
C LEU A 184 21.15 -9.96 -0.04
N THR A 185 22.05 -9.25 0.65
CA THR A 185 23.42 -9.02 0.20
C THR A 185 24.27 -10.29 0.30
N ALA A 186 23.96 -11.13 1.30
CA ALA A 186 24.57 -12.45 1.49
C ALA A 186 23.71 -13.59 0.92
N GLY A 187 23.13 -13.40 -0.28
CA GLY A 187 22.44 -14.48 -1.00
C GLY A 187 21.14 -14.97 -0.34
N GLY A 188 20.45 -14.09 0.40
CA GLY A 188 19.18 -14.43 1.06
C GLY A 188 19.32 -15.13 2.40
N ARG A 189 20.51 -15.09 3.02
CA ARG A 189 20.80 -15.76 4.29
C ARG A 189 19.82 -15.33 5.39
N LEU A 190 19.22 -16.31 6.08
CA LEU A 190 18.41 -16.05 7.28
C LEU A 190 19.31 -15.50 8.39
N VAL A 191 19.03 -14.28 8.83
CA VAL A 191 19.69 -13.64 9.98
C VAL A 191 19.10 -14.16 11.29
N GLY A 192 17.77 -14.29 11.32
CA GLY A 192 17.04 -14.80 12.48
C GLY A 192 15.59 -14.33 12.47
N SER A 193 14.96 -14.32 13.64
CA SER A 193 13.57 -13.89 13.79
C SER A 193 13.40 -12.92 14.95
N VAL A 194 12.59 -11.88 14.75
CA VAL A 194 12.15 -10.97 15.81
C VAL A 194 10.73 -11.32 16.23
N ARG A 195 10.52 -11.42 17.54
CA ARG A 195 9.21 -11.69 18.13
C ARG A 195 8.50 -10.38 18.45
N MET A 196 7.23 -10.32 18.08
CA MET A 196 6.31 -9.26 18.48
C MET A 196 5.48 -9.71 19.69
N GLU A 197 5.56 -8.98 20.80
CA GLU A 197 4.92 -9.38 22.07
C GLU A 197 3.45 -8.97 22.20
N SER A 198 2.85 -8.47 21.11
CA SER A 198 1.46 -8.00 21.09
C SER A 198 0.66 -8.56 19.93
N LYS A 199 -0.66 -8.73 20.17
CA LYS A 199 -1.66 -9.05 19.15
C LYS A 199 -1.71 -8.04 18.00
N LEU A 200 -1.27 -6.81 18.27
CA LEU A 200 -1.18 -5.72 17.31
C LEU A 200 0.27 -5.38 16.95
N GLY A 201 1.19 -6.30 17.21
CA GLY A 201 2.59 -6.15 16.84
C GLY A 201 2.74 -5.82 15.35
N GLN A 202 3.59 -4.84 15.08
CA GLN A 202 3.90 -4.38 13.73
C GLN A 202 5.41 -4.41 13.52
N VAL A 203 5.79 -4.72 12.30
CA VAL A 203 7.17 -4.64 11.84
C VAL A 203 7.20 -3.78 10.58
N GLY A 204 8.13 -2.85 10.55
CA GLY A 204 8.38 -1.97 9.43
C GLY A 204 9.85 -1.97 9.04
N LEU A 205 10.12 -1.57 7.80
CA LEU A 205 11.46 -1.50 7.26
C LEU A 205 11.66 -0.08 6.70
N THR A 206 12.74 0.57 7.13
CA THR A 206 13.16 1.85 6.56
C THR A 206 13.66 1.66 5.12
N ARG A 207 13.99 2.75 4.42
CA ARG A 207 14.58 2.65 3.08
C ARG A 207 15.93 1.92 3.10
N ASP A 208 16.68 2.11 4.16
CA ASP A 208 18.08 1.69 4.28
C ASP A 208 18.22 0.33 4.99
N GLY A 209 17.12 -0.36 5.27
CA GLY A 209 17.15 -1.72 5.81
C GLY A 209 17.02 -1.81 7.34
N LEU A 210 16.96 -0.69 8.05
CA LEU A 210 16.70 -0.69 9.50
C LEU A 210 15.29 -1.22 9.80
N LEU A 211 15.21 -2.14 10.76
CA LEU A 211 13.97 -2.74 11.23
C LEU A 211 13.38 -1.88 12.34
N VAL A 212 12.08 -1.58 12.25
CA VAL A 212 11.34 -0.89 13.30
C VAL A 212 10.21 -1.79 13.78
N VAL A 213 10.27 -2.18 15.06
CA VAL A 213 9.38 -3.16 15.66
C VAL A 213 8.55 -2.48 16.73
N ASN A 214 7.23 -2.61 16.65
CA ASN A 214 6.31 -2.13 17.66
C ASN A 214 5.65 -3.34 18.34
N ASP A 215 5.91 -3.47 19.64
CA ASP A 215 5.38 -4.54 20.49
C ASP A 215 4.11 -4.10 21.23
N GLY A 216 3.52 -2.96 20.88
CA GLY A 216 2.31 -2.40 21.47
C GLY A 216 2.53 -1.67 22.78
N GLY A 217 3.63 -1.94 23.50
CA GLY A 217 4.10 -1.21 24.69
C GLY A 217 5.51 -0.62 24.55
N SER A 218 6.26 -1.03 23.54
CA SER A 218 7.58 -0.47 23.21
C SER A 218 7.75 -0.40 21.70
N ILE A 219 8.64 0.48 21.26
CA ILE A 219 9.13 0.54 19.89
C ILE A 219 10.64 0.37 19.93
N ARG A 220 11.16 -0.48 19.04
CA ARG A 220 12.57 -0.81 18.91
C ARG A 220 13.04 -0.54 17.49
N MET A 221 14.23 0.02 17.35
CA MET A 221 14.93 0.10 16.07
C MET A 221 16.15 -0.81 16.10
N ILE A 222 16.31 -1.64 15.08
CA ILE A 222 17.31 -2.70 15.04
C ILE A 222 18.05 -2.58 13.69
N GLU A 223 19.38 -2.56 13.73
CA GLU A 223 20.21 -2.84 12.56
C GLU A 223 20.36 -4.36 12.47
N PRO A 224 19.63 -5.03 11.56
CA PRO A 224 19.58 -6.48 11.56
C PRO A 224 20.94 -7.15 11.37
N MET A 225 21.90 -6.48 10.71
CA MET A 225 23.23 -7.04 10.48
C MET A 225 24.14 -7.00 11.70
N LEU A 226 23.86 -6.13 12.68
CA LEU A 226 24.61 -6.07 13.95
C LEU A 226 24.08 -7.06 15.00
N GLY A 227 22.88 -7.58 14.81
CA GLY A 227 22.24 -8.53 15.72
C GLY A 227 20.77 -8.17 15.98
N LEU A 228 19.90 -9.18 15.99
CA LEU A 228 18.45 -8.96 16.17
C LEU A 228 18.02 -8.80 17.64
N ASP A 229 18.91 -9.16 18.57
CA ASP A 229 18.74 -9.09 20.02
C ASP A 229 19.23 -7.78 20.63
N GLN A 230 19.99 -6.98 19.87
CA GLN A 230 20.58 -5.72 20.31
C GLN A 230 19.97 -4.54 19.55
N PRO A 231 18.82 -4.02 20.00
CA PRO A 231 18.25 -2.84 19.37
C PRO A 231 19.18 -1.64 19.52
N ILE A 232 19.31 -0.83 18.46
CA ILE A 232 20.01 0.47 18.48
C ILE A 232 19.42 1.33 19.61
N TRP A 233 18.09 1.33 19.72
CA TRP A 233 17.38 1.93 20.83
C TRP A 233 16.02 1.28 21.03
N THR A 234 15.52 1.41 22.26
CA THR A 234 14.16 1.04 22.65
C THR A 234 13.50 2.22 23.34
N VAL A 235 12.26 2.53 22.96
CA VAL A 235 11.43 3.49 23.69
C VAL A 235 10.19 2.79 24.23
N HIS A 236 9.92 2.98 25.52
CA HIS A 236 8.71 2.47 26.16
C HIS A 236 7.59 3.49 26.02
N LEU A 237 6.39 3.00 25.73
CA LEU A 237 5.21 3.83 25.50
C LEU A 237 4.42 3.93 26.81
N ALA A 238 4.17 5.17 27.25
CA ALA A 238 3.59 5.47 28.56
C ALA A 238 2.14 4.99 28.76
N ARG A 239 1.42 4.65 27.68
CA ARG A 239 0.03 4.15 27.74
C ARG A 239 -0.01 2.70 27.31
N SER A 240 -0.43 1.83 28.23
CA SER A 240 -0.38 0.39 28.06
C SER A 240 -1.32 -0.10 26.96
N GLY A 241 -0.73 -0.92 26.09
CA GLY A 241 -1.40 -1.94 25.32
C GLY A 241 -2.15 -1.40 24.10
N GLN A 242 -1.41 -1.26 22.99
CA GLN A 242 -1.88 -1.20 21.58
C GLN A 242 -1.57 0.11 20.83
N ALA A 243 -0.33 0.60 20.93
CA ALA A 243 0.14 1.62 19.98
C ALA A 243 0.17 1.09 18.54
N ALA A 244 0.15 1.97 17.54
CA ALA A 244 0.41 1.58 16.15
C ALA A 244 1.12 2.61 15.32
N PHE A 245 1.94 2.10 14.42
CA PHE A 245 2.41 2.77 13.23
C PHE A 245 1.23 3.15 12.35
N LEU A 246 1.14 4.44 12.09
CA LEU A 246 0.29 5.06 11.08
C LEU A 246 1.09 5.30 9.79
N ASP A 247 2.39 5.60 9.93
CA ASP A 247 3.34 5.75 8.82
C ASP A 247 4.79 5.49 9.29
N LEU A 248 5.67 5.12 8.36
CA LEU A 248 7.11 4.96 8.57
C LEU A 248 7.88 5.48 7.36
N THR A 249 8.72 6.49 7.61
CA THR A 249 9.64 7.08 6.63
C THR A 249 11.08 6.65 6.93
N GLY A 250 12.06 7.17 6.19
CA GLY A 250 13.47 6.93 6.50
C GLY A 250 13.96 7.68 7.74
N THR A 251 13.26 8.74 8.16
CA THR A 251 13.73 9.64 9.24
C THR A 251 12.78 9.71 10.42
N HIS A 252 11.50 9.45 10.20
CA HIS A 252 10.44 9.57 11.19
C HIS A 252 9.46 8.41 11.13
N MET A 253 8.81 8.16 12.27
CA MET A 253 7.63 7.32 12.39
C MET A 253 6.45 8.13 12.92
N VAL A 254 5.25 7.82 12.45
CA VAL A 254 4.01 8.41 12.96
C VAL A 254 3.27 7.35 13.76
N VAL A 255 2.98 7.63 15.02
CA VAL A 255 2.48 6.65 15.98
C VAL A 255 1.18 7.13 16.60
N SER A 256 0.17 6.26 16.65
CA SER A 256 -0.96 6.38 17.57
C SER A 256 -0.56 5.70 18.87
N PRO A 257 -0.43 6.41 20.01
CA PRO A 257 0.09 5.83 21.26
C PRO A 257 -0.91 4.89 21.97
N GLY A 258 -2.14 4.75 21.47
CA GLY A 258 -3.13 3.80 21.97
C GLY A 258 -4.27 3.55 20.98
N VAL A 259 -5.22 2.67 21.32
CA VAL A 259 -6.38 2.34 20.45
C VAL A 259 -7.45 3.41 20.48
N ASN A 260 -7.71 3.95 21.66
CA ASN A 260 -8.70 5.00 21.89
C ASN A 260 -8.03 6.35 22.13
N SER A 261 -6.81 6.53 21.61
CA SER A 261 -6.10 7.81 21.70
C SER A 261 -6.49 8.70 20.54
N ARG A 262 -6.80 9.96 20.84
CA ARG A 262 -6.94 11.03 19.83
C ARG A 262 -5.59 11.66 19.46
N LEU A 263 -4.53 11.25 20.16
CA LEU A 263 -3.20 11.75 19.94
C LEU A 263 -2.53 11.01 18.78
N VAL A 264 -1.71 11.75 18.05
CA VAL A 264 -0.77 11.26 17.06
C VAL A 264 0.60 11.81 17.43
N GLU A 265 1.62 10.97 17.44
CA GLU A 265 2.99 11.34 17.78
C GLU A 265 3.86 11.21 16.53
N LEU A 266 4.54 12.28 16.16
CA LEU A 266 5.64 12.22 15.22
C LEU A 266 6.92 11.99 16.01
N ARG A 267 7.61 10.89 15.73
CA ARG A 267 8.83 10.49 16.44
C ARG A 267 10.00 10.38 15.48
N SER A 268 11.17 10.79 15.95
CA SER A 268 12.42 10.76 15.17
C SER A 268 13.10 9.41 15.30
N LEU A 269 13.48 8.80 14.17
CA LEU A 269 14.28 7.57 14.18
C LEU A 269 15.74 7.84 14.58
N ALA A 270 16.26 9.02 14.22
CA ALA A 270 17.63 9.44 14.51
C ALA A 270 17.83 9.94 15.96
N HIS A 271 16.75 10.24 16.68
CA HIS A 271 16.80 10.74 18.06
C HIS A 271 16.12 9.74 19.00
N ASN A 272 16.52 8.47 18.90
CA ASN A 272 16.12 7.38 19.78
C ASN A 272 14.61 7.21 19.98
N GLY A 273 13.81 7.42 18.93
CA GLY A 273 12.35 7.33 19.00
C GLY A 273 11.68 8.46 19.78
N GLY A 274 12.42 9.53 20.09
CA GLY A 274 11.94 10.71 20.79
C GLY A 274 10.80 11.41 20.06
N ILE A 275 9.86 11.96 20.83
CA ILE A 275 8.70 12.69 20.29
C ILE A 275 9.18 14.04 19.77
N VAL A 276 9.07 14.23 18.46
CA VAL A 276 9.30 15.53 17.80
C VAL A 276 8.11 16.45 18.03
N ARG A 277 6.90 15.91 17.88
CA ARG A 277 5.65 16.65 18.08
C ARG A 277 4.50 15.70 18.38
N THR A 278 3.53 16.19 19.16
CA THR A 278 2.25 15.52 19.40
C THR A 278 1.13 16.36 18.80
N PHE A 279 0.19 15.69 18.14
CA PHE A 279 -0.98 16.29 17.50
C PHE A 279 -2.24 15.70 18.13
N GLU A 280 -3.25 16.53 18.35
CA GLU A 280 -4.54 16.07 18.87
C GLU A 280 -5.63 16.20 17.82
N LEU A 281 -6.31 15.10 17.53
CA LEU A 281 -7.42 15.09 16.58
C LEU A 281 -8.64 15.81 17.13
N ARG A 282 -9.25 16.66 16.31
CA ARG A 282 -10.52 17.33 16.60
C ARG A 282 -11.71 16.40 16.33
N ALA A 283 -12.79 16.59 17.09
CA ALA A 283 -14.02 15.82 16.93
C ALA A 283 -14.75 16.31 15.69
N VAL A 284 -15.48 15.42 15.01
CA VAL A 284 -16.22 15.75 13.79
C VAL A 284 -17.67 15.35 13.99
N GLY A 285 -18.61 16.28 13.77
CA GLY A 285 -20.04 16.04 13.98
C GLY A 285 -20.39 15.59 15.41
N GLY A 286 -19.70 16.14 16.42
CA GLY A 286 -19.88 15.76 17.83
C GLY A 286 -19.34 14.37 18.20
N GLN A 287 -18.69 13.65 17.27
CA GLN A 287 -18.13 12.33 17.51
C GLN A 287 -16.62 12.37 17.72
N VAL A 288 -16.13 11.58 18.67
CA VAL A 288 -14.70 11.31 18.85
C VAL A 288 -14.20 10.46 17.69
N VAL A 289 -13.01 10.81 17.18
CA VAL A 289 -12.36 10.11 16.07
C VAL A 289 -10.97 9.62 16.50
N TYR A 290 -10.54 8.50 15.92
CA TYR A 290 -9.24 7.88 16.20
C TYR A 290 -8.42 7.79 14.91
N PRO A 291 -7.11 8.07 14.97
CA PRO A 291 -6.25 8.07 13.78
C PRO A 291 -6.13 6.65 13.25
N VAL A 292 -6.09 6.42 11.94
CA VAL A 292 -5.94 5.06 11.37
C VAL A 292 -4.79 4.96 10.37
N SER A 293 -4.54 6.02 9.63
CA SER A 293 -3.40 6.15 8.73
C SER A 293 -2.93 7.60 8.72
N ALA A 294 -1.67 7.82 8.39
CA ALA A 294 -1.11 9.14 8.25
C ALA A 294 -0.18 9.22 7.03
N GLU A 295 0.00 10.43 6.51
CA GLU A 295 1.02 10.72 5.51
C GLU A 295 1.75 12.01 5.88
N LEU A 296 3.08 11.90 6.01
CA LEU A 296 3.96 13.04 6.23
C LEU A 296 4.49 13.57 4.88
N MET A 297 4.15 14.81 4.54
CA MET A 297 4.60 15.47 3.30
C MET A 297 5.12 16.88 3.61
N GLY A 298 6.44 17.04 3.56
CA GLY A 298 7.10 18.30 3.91
C GLY A 298 6.78 18.72 5.35
N GLN A 299 6.25 19.94 5.51
CA GLN A 299 5.86 20.48 6.83
C GLN A 299 4.42 20.16 7.23
N ARG A 300 3.75 19.24 6.52
CA ARG A 300 2.36 18.88 6.79
C ARG A 300 2.21 17.40 7.13
N LEU A 301 1.40 17.14 8.15
CA LEU A 301 0.96 15.81 8.52
C LEU A 301 -0.53 15.67 8.20
N TYR A 302 -0.86 14.72 7.35
CA TYR A 302 -2.23 14.38 7.00
C TYR A 302 -2.64 13.13 7.77
N VAL A 303 -3.77 13.17 8.49
CA VAL A 303 -4.23 12.05 9.31
C VAL A 303 -5.65 11.68 8.91
N VAL A 304 -5.82 10.43 8.45
CA VAL A 304 -7.13 9.82 8.25
C VAL A 304 -7.61 9.28 9.59
N ALA A 305 -8.80 9.68 10.01
CA ALA A 305 -9.38 9.30 11.29
C ALA A 305 -10.87 8.99 11.19
N GLY A 306 -11.38 8.19 12.13
CA GLY A 306 -12.81 7.89 12.24
C GLY A 306 -13.11 6.97 13.42
N ARG A 307 -14.34 6.46 13.50
CA ARG A 307 -14.70 5.43 14.49
C ARG A 307 -14.33 4.05 13.97
N ARG A 308 -13.56 3.32 14.76
CA ARG A 308 -13.14 1.95 14.43
C ARG A 308 -14.23 0.94 14.82
N PRO A 309 -14.34 -0.20 14.13
CA PRO A 309 -15.03 -1.35 14.70
C PRO A 309 -14.32 -1.74 16.00
N GLY A 310 -15.08 -2.11 17.05
CA GLY A 310 -14.53 -2.46 18.36
C GLY A 310 -13.59 -3.66 18.38
N VAL A 311 -13.45 -4.40 17.27
CA VAL A 311 -12.59 -5.58 17.15
C VAL A 311 -11.97 -5.64 15.75
N GLY A 312 -10.64 -5.72 15.67
CA GLY A 312 -9.93 -6.02 14.43
C GLY A 312 -8.42 -5.88 14.57
N PRO A 313 -7.62 -6.85 14.10
CA PRO A 313 -6.17 -6.72 14.13
C PRO A 313 -5.73 -5.55 13.25
N ARG A 314 -4.86 -4.70 13.78
CA ARG A 314 -4.00 -3.82 12.97
C ARG A 314 -3.04 -4.73 12.19
N LEU A 315 -3.30 -4.87 10.90
CA LEU A 315 -2.32 -5.35 9.95
C LEU A 315 -1.83 -4.09 9.22
N SER A 316 -0.67 -3.58 9.62
CA SER A 316 -0.08 -2.44 8.95
C SER A 316 1.20 -2.89 8.30
N ILE A 317 1.17 -3.01 6.98
CA ILE A 317 2.36 -2.84 6.16
C ILE A 317 2.56 -1.32 6.10
N PRO A 318 3.68 -0.77 6.59
CA PRO A 318 3.92 0.67 6.48
C PRO A 318 3.80 1.12 5.01
N GLY A 319 2.98 2.15 4.76
CA GLY A 319 2.66 2.64 3.41
C GLY A 319 1.52 1.94 2.68
N GLN A 320 0.89 0.88 3.23
CA GLN A 320 -0.27 0.23 2.60
C GLN A 320 -1.46 0.02 3.57
N VAL A 321 -1.57 0.87 4.60
CA VAL A 321 -2.65 0.74 5.59
C VAL A 321 -3.98 1.16 4.97
N VAL A 322 -4.80 0.19 4.58
CA VAL A 322 -6.21 0.41 4.24
C VAL A 322 -6.97 0.59 5.54
N ALA A 323 -7.50 1.79 5.76
CA ALA A 323 -8.28 2.09 6.96
C ALA A 323 -9.70 1.54 6.82
N TYR A 324 -10.22 0.87 7.84
CA TYR A 324 -11.62 0.40 7.89
C TYR A 324 -12.34 1.07 9.06
N ILE A 325 -13.16 2.08 8.77
CA ILE A 325 -13.71 3.01 9.76
C ILE A 325 -15.13 3.47 9.40
N ARG A 326 -15.86 3.98 10.39
CA ARG A 326 -17.14 4.67 10.27
C ARG A 326 -16.92 6.17 10.40
N ASN A 327 -17.66 6.96 9.61
CA ASN A 327 -17.61 8.43 9.56
C ASN A 327 -16.16 8.94 9.39
N PRO A 328 -15.51 8.63 8.26
CA PRO A 328 -14.13 9.03 8.02
C PRO A 328 -13.98 10.55 7.92
N CYS A 329 -12.87 11.05 8.42
CA CYS A 329 -12.43 12.43 8.23
C CYS A 329 -10.94 12.46 7.90
N LEU A 330 -10.51 13.57 7.30
CA LEU A 330 -9.11 13.88 7.06
C LEU A 330 -8.76 15.18 7.79
N GLN A 331 -7.68 15.16 8.56
CA GLN A 331 -7.21 16.32 9.31
C GLN A 331 -5.76 16.62 8.91
N ALA A 332 -5.45 17.88 8.68
CA ALA A 332 -4.09 18.31 8.34
C ALA A 332 -3.50 19.17 9.43
N PHE A 333 -2.24 18.91 9.77
CA PHE A 333 -1.51 19.62 10.82
C PHE A 333 -0.23 20.23 10.27
N ASP A 334 0.17 21.36 10.83
CA ASP A 334 1.50 21.92 10.66
C ASP A 334 2.47 21.18 11.59
N VAL A 335 3.49 20.55 11.01
CA VAL A 335 4.43 19.68 11.75
C VAL A 335 5.27 20.46 12.75
N ARG A 336 5.62 21.70 12.42
CA ARG A 336 6.49 22.54 13.25
C ARG A 336 5.76 23.02 14.50
N THR A 337 4.53 23.50 14.35
CA THR A 337 3.75 24.13 15.42
C THR A 337 2.82 23.15 16.12
N GLY A 338 2.48 22.02 15.51
CA GLY A 338 1.44 21.11 15.99
C GLY A 338 0.01 21.60 15.71
N ARG A 339 -0.15 22.77 15.10
CA ARG A 339 -1.46 23.39 14.88
C ARG A 339 -2.28 22.60 13.86
N LEU A 340 -3.53 22.34 14.20
CA LEU A 340 -4.53 21.82 13.27
C LEU A 340 -4.88 22.91 12.24
N LEU A 341 -4.61 22.64 10.98
CA LEU A 341 -4.84 23.55 9.86
C LEU A 341 -6.30 23.51 9.40
N TRP A 342 -6.81 22.31 9.13
CA TRP A 342 -8.18 22.11 8.66
C TRP A 342 -8.66 20.67 8.92
N VAL A 343 -9.97 20.49 8.80
CA VAL A 343 -10.66 19.20 8.93
C VAL A 343 -11.64 19.07 7.77
N ALA A 344 -11.61 17.93 7.09
CA ALA A 344 -12.56 17.57 6.05
C ALA A 344 -13.36 16.33 6.46
N ASP A 345 -14.69 16.42 6.39
CA ASP A 345 -15.58 15.28 6.53
C ASP A 345 -15.62 14.50 5.21
N LEU A 346 -15.34 13.19 5.28
CA LEU A 346 -15.31 12.30 4.12
C LEU A 346 -16.47 11.30 4.15
N THR A 347 -17.48 11.54 4.99
CA THR A 347 -18.63 10.64 5.16
C THR A 347 -19.45 10.53 3.88
N LEU A 348 -19.80 9.30 3.50
CA LEU A 348 -20.54 9.02 2.26
C LEU A 348 -22.06 9.30 2.36
N GLY A 349 -22.52 10.04 3.38
CA GLY A 349 -23.93 10.21 3.75
C GLY A 349 -24.43 9.17 4.75
N ALA A 350 -25.73 9.17 5.08
CA ALA A 350 -26.32 8.26 6.05
C ALA A 350 -26.18 6.79 5.61
N LEU A 351 -25.27 6.06 6.27
CA LEU A 351 -25.12 4.61 6.10
C LEU A 351 -26.22 3.90 6.91
N GLY A 352 -27.42 3.76 6.36
CA GLY A 352 -28.47 2.90 6.95
C GLY A 352 -28.08 1.42 6.87
N GLY A 353 -28.43 0.60 7.87
CA GLY A 353 -28.34 -0.88 7.83
C GLY A 353 -27.01 -1.53 8.25
N LEU A 354 -26.87 -2.84 7.99
CA LEU A 354 -25.87 -3.79 8.54
C LEU A 354 -24.37 -3.56 8.18
N GLN A 355 -24.03 -2.55 7.37
CA GLN A 355 -22.65 -2.28 6.94
C GLN A 355 -22.29 -0.80 7.11
N PRO A 356 -21.98 -0.34 8.33
CA PRO A 356 -21.77 1.07 8.64
C PRO A 356 -20.31 1.55 8.45
N TYR A 357 -19.42 0.70 7.96
CA TYR A 357 -18.00 0.99 7.80
C TYR A 357 -17.62 1.14 6.33
N VAL A 358 -16.58 1.92 6.10
CA VAL A 358 -15.99 2.19 4.79
C VAL A 358 -14.49 1.92 4.83
N TYR A 359 -13.93 1.60 3.67
CA TYR A 359 -12.49 1.54 3.50
C TYR A 359 -11.98 2.89 3.01
N VAL A 360 -10.97 3.46 3.67
CA VAL A 360 -10.25 4.64 3.17
C VAL A 360 -8.90 4.18 2.64
N MET A 361 -8.69 4.42 1.35
CA MET A 361 -7.44 4.06 0.67
C MET A 361 -6.32 5.05 1.05
N PRO A 362 -5.04 4.66 0.87
CA PRO A 362 -3.91 5.58 1.03
C PRO A 362 -4.12 6.89 0.28
N LEU A 363 -3.70 7.98 0.91
CA LEU A 363 -3.74 9.32 0.35
C LEU A 363 -2.73 9.45 -0.78
N GLU A 364 -3.02 10.35 -1.72
CA GLU A 364 -2.03 10.87 -2.66
C GLU A 364 -2.04 12.39 -2.54
N VAL A 365 -0.88 12.93 -2.17
CA VAL A 365 -0.69 14.34 -1.82
C VAL A 365 0.26 14.98 -2.81
N CYS A 366 -0.17 16.09 -3.41
CA CYS A 366 0.70 16.97 -4.20
C CYS A 366 0.75 18.37 -3.57
N ARG A 367 1.42 19.32 -4.24
CA ARG A 367 1.58 20.69 -3.71
C ARG A 367 0.25 21.41 -3.48
N SER A 368 -0.73 21.21 -4.36
CA SER A 368 -2.00 21.94 -4.35
C SER A 368 -3.20 21.11 -3.92
N HIS A 369 -3.15 19.78 -4.03
CA HIS A 369 -4.30 18.92 -3.76
C HIS A 369 -3.96 17.67 -2.95
N VAL A 370 -4.95 17.19 -2.22
CA VAL A 370 -4.96 15.87 -1.59
C VAL A 370 -6.10 15.06 -2.18
N THR A 371 -5.82 13.82 -2.56
CA THR A 371 -6.84 12.90 -3.07
C THR A 371 -7.01 11.72 -2.14
N VAL A 372 -8.26 11.33 -1.91
CA VAL A 372 -8.61 10.21 -1.05
C VAL A 372 -9.81 9.47 -1.62
N LEU A 373 -9.69 8.15 -1.74
CA LEU A 373 -10.81 7.28 -2.09
C LEU A 373 -11.42 6.70 -0.81
N VAL A 374 -12.71 6.96 -0.62
CA VAL A 374 -13.54 6.35 0.41
C VAL A 374 -14.52 5.38 -0.24
N LYS A 375 -14.42 4.11 0.17
CA LYS A 375 -15.09 2.98 -0.46
C LYS A 375 -16.11 2.35 0.47
N ALA A 376 -17.32 2.17 -0.02
CA ALA A 376 -18.33 1.41 0.70
C ALA A 376 -18.01 -0.09 0.74
N GLN A 377 -18.38 -0.78 1.82
CA GLN A 377 -18.19 -2.23 1.94
C GLN A 377 -19.00 -3.00 0.89
N SER A 378 -20.21 -2.52 0.57
CA SER A 378 -21.06 -3.07 -0.47
C SER A 378 -20.86 -2.36 -1.79
N TYR A 379 -20.77 -3.14 -2.87
CA TYR A 379 -20.74 -2.64 -4.25
C TYR A 379 -22.02 -1.96 -4.70
N MET A 380 -23.10 -2.16 -3.95
CA MET A 380 -24.40 -1.52 -4.18
C MET A 380 -24.45 -0.09 -3.64
N ARG A 381 -23.37 0.41 -3.04
CA ARG A 381 -23.29 1.76 -2.48
C ARG A 381 -22.24 2.58 -3.20
N ASP A 382 -22.47 3.88 -3.25
CA ASP A 382 -21.53 4.83 -3.84
C ASP A 382 -20.23 4.87 -3.04
N SER A 383 -19.12 4.75 -3.76
CA SER A 383 -17.76 5.04 -3.30
C SER A 383 -17.32 6.32 -3.97
N LYS A 384 -16.59 7.16 -3.25
CA LYS A 384 -16.25 8.51 -3.71
C LYS A 384 -14.75 8.77 -3.61
N VAL A 385 -14.19 9.32 -4.67
CA VAL A 385 -12.92 10.05 -4.58
C VAL A 385 -13.23 11.49 -4.20
N PHE A 386 -12.60 11.96 -3.14
CA PHE A 386 -12.57 13.37 -2.79
C PHE A 386 -11.25 13.96 -3.27
N ILE A 387 -11.35 15.08 -3.99
CA ILE A 387 -10.22 15.92 -4.36
C ILE A 387 -10.35 17.18 -3.50
N LEU A 388 -9.38 17.40 -2.62
CA LEU A 388 -9.37 18.51 -1.67
C LEU A 388 -8.26 19.48 -2.03
N ASP A 389 -8.51 20.77 -1.88
CA ASP A 389 -7.46 21.78 -1.86
C ASP A 389 -6.56 21.54 -0.63
N ALA A 390 -5.25 21.40 -0.85
CA ALA A 390 -4.32 20.99 0.20
C ALA A 390 -4.16 22.05 1.29
N VAL A 391 -4.37 23.34 0.97
CA VAL A 391 -4.16 24.47 1.88
C VAL A 391 -5.37 24.67 2.79
N THR A 392 -6.58 24.60 2.23
CA THR A 392 -7.84 24.92 2.92
C THR A 392 -8.58 23.68 3.41
N GLY A 393 -8.30 22.50 2.83
CA GLY A 393 -9.05 21.28 3.09
C GLY A 393 -10.45 21.25 2.47
N LYS A 394 -10.81 22.25 1.65
CA LYS A 394 -12.11 22.29 0.98
C LYS A 394 -12.16 21.22 -0.11
N VAL A 395 -13.23 20.44 -0.15
CA VAL A 395 -13.50 19.53 -1.26
C VAL A 395 -13.79 20.36 -2.52
N VAL A 396 -12.88 20.32 -3.49
CA VAL A 396 -13.03 21.03 -4.76
C VAL A 396 -13.78 20.20 -5.80
N GLN A 397 -13.67 18.87 -5.70
CA GLN A 397 -14.37 17.94 -6.59
C GLN A 397 -14.64 16.61 -5.89
N THR A 398 -15.77 15.99 -6.21
CA THR A 398 -16.13 14.64 -5.79
C THR A 398 -16.43 13.78 -7.01
N VAL A 399 -15.82 12.60 -7.09
CA VAL A 399 -16.01 11.64 -8.20
C VAL A 399 -16.63 10.36 -7.65
N VAL A 400 -17.77 9.94 -8.20
CA VAL A 400 -18.43 8.68 -7.82
C VAL A 400 -17.84 7.53 -8.63
N VAL A 401 -17.26 6.54 -7.95
CA VAL A 401 -16.48 5.43 -8.56
C VAL A 401 -17.33 4.19 -8.85
N SER A 402 -18.42 3.99 -8.10
CA SER A 402 -19.20 2.75 -8.09
C SER A 402 -20.65 2.91 -8.53
N ARG A 403 -20.99 3.92 -9.36
CA ARG A 403 -22.35 4.10 -9.90
C ARG A 403 -22.70 3.00 -10.91
N THR A 404 -22.79 1.77 -10.46
CA THR A 404 -23.39 0.65 -11.16
C THR A 404 -24.83 0.55 -10.68
N GLY A 405 -25.75 1.17 -11.40
CA GLY A 405 -27.11 0.65 -11.42
C GLY A 405 -27.02 -0.80 -11.90
N LEU A 406 -27.35 -1.76 -11.04
CA LEU A 406 -27.64 -3.16 -11.35
C LEU A 406 -26.89 -3.74 -12.57
N VAL A 407 -25.60 -4.03 -12.44
CA VAL A 407 -24.92 -4.87 -13.44
C VAL A 407 -25.56 -6.27 -13.38
N ARG A 408 -26.16 -6.73 -14.49
CA ARG A 408 -26.69 -8.11 -14.62
C ARG A 408 -25.58 -9.12 -14.29
N GLY A 409 -25.87 -10.07 -13.40
CA GLY A 409 -24.92 -11.08 -12.89
C GLY A 409 -24.21 -10.66 -11.60
N ARG A 410 -24.84 -10.93 -10.44
CA ARG A 410 -24.36 -10.55 -9.09
C ARG A 410 -22.88 -10.91 -8.82
N ARG A 411 -22.45 -12.10 -9.23
CA ARG A 411 -21.09 -12.62 -8.94
C ARG A 411 -20.00 -11.91 -9.76
N ALA A 412 -20.23 -11.66 -11.05
CA ALA A 412 -19.26 -11.00 -11.92
C ALA A 412 -19.11 -9.50 -11.61
N ALA A 413 -20.21 -8.82 -11.25
CA ALA A 413 -20.19 -7.44 -10.79
C ALA A 413 -19.44 -7.27 -9.47
N GLN A 414 -19.72 -8.15 -8.49
CA GLN A 414 -19.03 -8.19 -7.22
C GLN A 414 -17.53 -8.46 -7.39
N GLN A 415 -17.15 -9.48 -8.18
CA GLN A 415 -15.75 -9.79 -8.43
C GLN A 415 -15.01 -8.62 -9.11
N ARG A 416 -15.61 -7.95 -10.10
CA ARG A 416 -15.04 -6.72 -10.70
C ARG A 416 -14.89 -5.60 -9.67
N TYR A 417 -15.92 -5.31 -8.88
CA TYR A 417 -15.87 -4.31 -7.81
C TYR A 417 -14.73 -4.58 -6.80
N PHE A 418 -14.54 -5.83 -6.42
CA PHE A 418 -13.46 -6.22 -5.52
C PHE A 418 -12.08 -6.19 -6.20
N ARG A 419 -11.97 -6.59 -7.48
CA ARG A 419 -10.74 -6.55 -8.28
C ARG A 419 -10.22 -5.12 -8.49
N HIS A 420 -11.09 -4.18 -8.88
CA HIS A 420 -10.68 -2.81 -9.22
C HIS A 420 -10.33 -1.94 -8.01
N MET A 421 -10.91 -2.18 -6.84
CA MET A 421 -10.86 -1.18 -5.75
C MET A 421 -10.09 -1.58 -4.50
N TRP A 422 -9.31 -2.66 -4.51
CA TRP A 422 -8.34 -2.90 -3.43
C TRP A 422 -7.01 -2.16 -3.67
N LEU A 423 -6.81 -1.61 -4.87
CA LEU A 423 -5.56 -0.97 -5.30
C LEU A 423 -5.76 0.47 -5.83
N SER A 424 -6.95 1.06 -5.71
CA SER A 424 -7.32 2.25 -6.50
C SER A 424 -7.15 3.58 -5.76
N SER A 425 -6.04 3.80 -5.04
CA SER A 425 -5.72 5.18 -4.60
C SER A 425 -5.61 6.08 -5.84
N PRO A 426 -6.33 7.21 -5.91
CA PRO A 426 -6.24 8.11 -7.06
C PRO A 426 -4.78 8.50 -7.29
N ALA A 427 -4.31 8.51 -8.53
CA ALA A 427 -2.93 8.89 -8.85
C ALA A 427 -2.88 10.36 -9.26
N ILE A 428 -1.97 11.15 -8.70
CA ILE A 428 -1.74 12.53 -9.17
C ILE A 428 -0.51 12.57 -10.08
N CYS A 429 -0.67 12.82 -11.37
CA CYS A 429 0.42 12.86 -12.36
C CYS A 429 0.31 14.12 -13.19
N ASP A 430 1.36 14.95 -13.21
CA ASP A 430 1.45 16.19 -13.98
C ASP A 430 0.21 17.08 -13.87
N GLY A 431 -0.23 17.34 -12.64
CA GLY A 431 -1.42 18.16 -12.36
C GLY A 431 -2.76 17.48 -12.68
N ARG A 432 -2.76 16.28 -13.24
CA ARG A 432 -3.95 15.47 -13.50
C ARG A 432 -4.19 14.48 -12.37
N VAL A 433 -5.46 14.20 -12.09
CA VAL A 433 -5.88 13.13 -11.19
C VAL A 433 -6.41 11.97 -12.00
N VAL A 434 -5.77 10.81 -11.89
CA VAL A 434 -6.16 9.58 -12.55
C VAL A 434 -6.89 8.70 -11.55
N VAL A 435 -8.13 8.34 -11.87
CA VAL A 435 -9.01 7.54 -11.03
C VAL A 435 -9.36 6.24 -11.73
N GLU A 436 -9.11 5.12 -11.05
CA GLU A 436 -9.59 3.81 -11.45
C GLU A 436 -11.06 3.65 -11.07
N THR A 437 -11.91 3.25 -12.03
CA THR A 437 -13.35 3.03 -11.83
C THR A 437 -13.77 1.67 -12.38
N HIS A 438 -14.99 1.24 -12.07
CA HIS A 438 -15.57 0.03 -12.66
C HIS A 438 -15.74 0.09 -14.20
N LYS A 439 -15.63 1.28 -14.82
CA LYS A 439 -15.70 1.47 -16.28
C LYS A 439 -14.32 1.61 -16.94
N GLY A 440 -13.24 1.55 -16.16
CA GLY A 440 -11.87 1.82 -16.60
C GLY A 440 -11.28 3.07 -15.92
N ILE A 441 -10.27 3.65 -16.56
CA ILE A 441 -9.50 4.80 -16.10
C ILE A 441 -10.18 6.10 -16.51
N TRP A 442 -10.23 7.05 -15.57
CA TRP A 442 -10.70 8.41 -15.81
C TRP A 442 -9.66 9.44 -15.39
N VAL A 443 -9.44 10.44 -16.24
CA VAL A 443 -8.48 11.51 -15.99
C VAL A 443 -9.21 12.83 -15.78
N TYR A 444 -8.91 13.48 -14.66
CA TYR A 444 -9.49 14.74 -14.20
C TYR A 444 -8.41 15.84 -14.12
N GLY A 445 -8.83 17.11 -14.15
CA GLY A 445 -7.96 18.28 -14.24
C GLY A 445 -8.01 18.95 -15.61
N ARG A 446 -7.66 20.24 -15.68
CA ARG A 446 -7.49 20.99 -16.94
C ARG A 446 -6.04 20.92 -17.40
N GLU A 447 -5.82 21.16 -18.69
CA GLU A 447 -4.48 21.36 -19.27
C GLU A 447 -3.82 22.61 -18.69
#